data_AF-A0A0N0TT89-F1
#
_entry.id   AF-A0A0N0TT89-F1
#
_cell.length_a   1.000
_cell.length_b   1.000
_cell.length_c   1.000
_cell.angle_alpha   90.00
_cell.angle_beta   90.00
_cell.angle_gamma   90.00
#
_symmetry.space_group_name_H-M   'P 1'
#
loop_
_entity.id
_entity.type
_entity.pdbx_description
1 polymer ?
#
loop_
_entity_poly.entity_id
_entity_poly.type
_entity_poly.pdbx_seq_one_letter_code
_entity_poly.pdbx_strand_id
1 'polypeptide(L)' 'MSGTTPPTVRLANEIARQFAHQPPSSAATAIAGHIERFWDPRMRTDLQHHVATAPESLDPVALAAAKLVGS' A
#
# COMPACT_ATOMS: atom_id res chain seq x y z
N MET A 1 -23.04 8.84 4.49
CA MET A 1 -22.26 9.00 3.24
C MET A 1 -21.39 7.76 3.11
N SER A 2 -21.58 6.97 2.05
CA SER A 2 -20.79 5.74 1.84
C SER A 2 -19.34 6.14 1.56
N GLY A 3 -18.48 6.04 2.59
CA GLY A 3 -17.05 6.30 2.47
C GLY A 3 -16.40 5.18 1.66
N THR A 4 -16.39 5.30 0.35
CA THR A 4 -15.61 4.39 -0.50
C THR A 4 -14.13 4.63 -0.24
N THR A 5 -13.44 3.62 0.29
CA THR A 5 -11.98 3.61 0.37
C THR A 5 -11.39 3.97 -0.99
N PRO A 6 -10.44 4.91 -1.05
CA PRO A 6 -9.79 5.32 -2.29
C PRO A 6 -9.27 4.10 -3.08
N PRO A 7 -9.35 4.08 -4.43
CA PRO A 7 -8.94 2.93 -5.22
C PRO A 7 -7.52 2.45 -4.91
N THR A 8 -6.58 3.39 -4.75
CA THR A 8 -5.18 3.14 -4.40
C THR A 8 -5.02 2.42 -3.06
N VAL A 9 -5.73 2.87 -2.02
CA VAL A 9 -5.71 2.22 -0.69
C VAL A 9 -6.35 0.84 -0.76
N ARG A 10 -7.47 0.70 -1.47
CA ARG A 10 -8.15 -0.59 -1.65
C ARG A 10 -7.23 -1.62 -2.33
N LEU A 11 -6.54 -1.20 -3.39
CA LEU A 11 -5.60 -2.05 -4.13
C LEU A 11 -4.38 -2.42 -3.28
N ALA A 12 -3.78 -1.46 -2.56
CA ALA A 12 -2.66 -1.75 -1.65
C ALA A 12 -3.04 -2.81 -0.60
N ASN A 13 -4.23 -2.68 -0.01
CA ASN A 13 -4.75 -3.64 0.98
C ASN A 13 -5.06 -4.99 0.35
N GLU A 14 -5.51 -5.03 -0.91
CA GLU A 14 -5.73 -6.27 -1.64
C GLU A 14 -4.44 -7.03 -1.93
N ILE A 15 -3.41 -6.31 -2.36
CA ILE A 15 -2.08 -6.88 -2.54
C ILE A 15 -1.58 -7.44 -1.19
N ALA A 16 -1.70 -6.68 -0.09
CA ALA A 16 -1.31 -7.19 1.23
C ALA A 16 -2.01 -8.50 1.61
N ARG A 17 -3.32 -8.64 1.32
CA ARG A 17 -4.04 -9.90 1.54
C ARG A 17 -3.48 -11.06 0.70
N GLN A 18 -3.06 -10.83 -0.53
CA GLN A 18 -2.46 -11.89 -1.36
C GLN A 18 -1.12 -12.38 -0.80
N PHE A 19 -0.38 -11.50 -0.10
CA PHE A 19 0.90 -11.82 0.53
C PHE A 19 0.78 -12.29 1.98
N ALA A 20 -0.43 -12.52 2.50
CA ALA A 20 -0.66 -12.93 3.89
C ALA A 20 -0.03 -14.29 4.27
N HIS A 21 0.38 -15.08 3.27
CA HIS A 21 1.12 -16.34 3.47
C HIS A 21 2.62 -16.14 3.76
N GLN A 22 3.14 -14.91 3.62
CA GLN A 22 4.54 -14.58 3.86
C GLN A 22 4.73 -13.90 5.22
N PRO A 23 5.94 -13.95 5.81
CA PRO A 23 6.28 -13.13 6.97
C PRO A 23 6.05 -11.63 6.70
N PRO A 24 5.50 -10.85 7.65
CA PRO A 24 5.12 -9.46 7.41
C PRO A 24 6.23 -8.56 6.85
N SER A 25 7.48 -8.76 7.30
CA SER A 25 8.64 -7.99 6.81
C SER A 25 8.99 -8.34 5.36
N SER A 26 8.99 -9.63 5.01
CA SER A 26 9.22 -10.09 3.64
C SER A 26 8.10 -9.65 2.71
N ALA A 27 6.85 -9.74 3.17
CA ALA A 27 5.68 -9.26 2.44
C ALA A 27 5.79 -7.77 2.15
N ALA A 28 6.09 -6.93 3.15
CA ALA A 28 6.20 -5.48 2.98
C ALA A 28 7.24 -5.12 1.90
N THR A 29 8.42 -5.74 1.91
CA THR A 29 9.46 -5.51 0.91
C THR A 29 9.03 -5.97 -0.49
N ALA A 30 8.41 -7.15 -0.60
CA ALA A 30 7.93 -7.66 -1.88
C ALA A 30 6.82 -6.77 -2.49
N ILE A 31 5.91 -6.28 -1.66
CA ILE A 31 4.82 -5.39 -2.06
C ILE A 31 5.38 -4.03 -2.48
N ALA A 32 6.34 -3.46 -1.76
CA ALA A 32 6.97 -2.20 -2.13
C ALA A 32 7.60 -2.29 -3.53
N GLY A 33 8.37 -3.35 -3.80
CA GLY A 33 8.95 -3.58 -5.12
C GLY A 33 7.91 -3.84 -6.22
N HIS A 34 6.77 -4.45 -5.88
CA HIS A 34 5.64 -4.58 -6.80
C HIS A 34 5.04 -3.21 -7.14
N ILE A 35 4.75 -2.39 -6.14
CA ILE A 35 4.20 -1.04 -6.31
C ILE A 35 5.14 -0.18 -7.17
N GLU A 36 6.43 -0.16 -6.87
CA GLU A 36 7.40 0.62 -7.66
C GLU A 36 7.47 0.21 -9.12
N ARG A 37 7.33 -1.09 -9.40
CA ARG A 37 7.41 -1.63 -10.76
C ARG A 37 6.14 -1.42 -11.58
N PHE A 38 4.97 -1.54 -10.95
CA PHE A 38 3.70 -1.65 -11.66
C PHE A 38 2.80 -0.44 -11.51
N TRP A 39 3.02 0.43 -10.52
CA TRP A 39 2.16 1.59 -10.29
C TRP A 39 2.76 2.84 -10.93
N ASP A 40 1.88 3.60 -11.57
CA ASP A 40 2.21 4.91 -12.08
C ASP A 40 2.69 5.85 -10.96
N PRO A 41 3.59 6.82 -11.25
CA PRO A 41 4.08 7.77 -10.25
C PRO A 41 2.96 8.46 -9.46
N ARG A 42 1.84 8.80 -10.11
CA ARG A 42 0.69 9.44 -9.45
C ARG A 42 0.05 8.54 -8.38
N MET A 43 -0.09 7.25 -8.65
CA MET A 43 -0.64 6.30 -7.67
C MET A 43 0.28 6.17 -6.45
N ARG A 44 1.61 6.23 -6.66
CA ARG A 44 2.59 6.24 -5.56
C ARG A 44 2.47 7.51 -4.73
N THR A 45 2.34 8.67 -5.36
CA THR A 45 2.07 9.95 -4.65
C THR A 45 0.77 9.89 -3.85
N ASP A 46 -0.32 9.37 -4.42
CA ASP A 46 -1.59 9.22 -3.73
C ASP A 46 -1.48 8.26 -2.53
N LEU A 47 -0.75 7.15 -2.68
CA LEU A 47 -0.49 6.23 -1.58
C LEU A 47 0.28 6.93 -0.44
N GLN A 48 1.33 7.69 -0.76
CA GLN A 48 2.09 8.46 0.23
C GLN A 48 1.22 9.52 0.93
N HIS A 49 0.32 10.17 0.19
CA HIS A 49 -0.64 11.10 0.77
C HIS A 49 -1.54 10.40 1.80
N HIS A 50 -2.01 9.19 1.51
CA HIS A 50 -2.81 8.41 2.47
C HIS A 50 -2.01 7.93 3.68
N VAL A 51 -0.73 7.55 3.50
CA VAL A 51 0.16 7.25 4.63
C VAL A 51 0.27 8.44 5.59
N ALA A 52 0.28 9.67 5.07
CA ALA A 52 0.38 10.87 5.88
C ALA A 52 -0.95 11.33 6.51
N THR A 53 -2.07 11.11 5.83
CA THR A 53 -3.37 11.70 6.23
C THR A 53 -4.35 10.73 6.88
N ALA A 54 -4.29 9.45 6.53
CA ALA A 54 -5.20 8.41 7.01
C ALA A 54 -4.52 7.02 7.02
N PRO A 55 -3.39 6.84 7.75
CA PRO A 55 -2.64 5.58 7.76
C PRO A 55 -3.45 4.39 8.27
N GLU A 56 -4.47 4.61 9.11
CA GLU A 56 -5.38 3.59 9.62
C GLU A 56 -6.29 2.96 8.56
N SER A 57 -6.39 3.60 7.39
CA SER A 57 -7.12 3.04 6.24
C SER A 57 -6.34 1.95 5.50
N LEU A 58 -5.04 1.80 5.80
CA LEU A 58 -4.15 0.82 5.20
C LEU A 58 -4.01 -0.42 6.11
N ASP A 59 -3.94 -1.59 5.49
CA ASP A 59 -3.48 -2.80 6.15
C ASP A 59 -2.07 -2.57 6.73
N PRO A 60 -1.72 -3.09 7.93
CA PRO A 60 -0.40 -2.88 8.52
C PRO A 60 0.78 -3.25 7.61
N VAL A 61 0.63 -4.30 6.80
CA VAL A 61 1.66 -4.72 5.84
C VAL A 61 1.68 -3.79 4.63
N ALA A 62 0.52 -3.34 4.14
CA ALA A 62 0.44 -2.34 3.07
C ALA A 62 1.05 -1.00 3.50
N LEU A 63 0.80 -0.57 4.73
CA LEU A 63 1.39 0.63 5.32
C LEU A 63 2.90 0.51 5.45
N ALA A 64 3.41 -0.65 5.90
CA ALA A 64 4.84 -0.91 5.95
C ALA A 64 5.47 -0.88 4.55
N ALA A 65 4.83 -1.51 3.56
CA ALA A 65 5.28 -1.48 2.17
C ALA A 65 5.30 -0.05 1.60
N ALA A 66 4.23 0.72 1.81
CA ALA A 66 4.14 2.09 1.33
C ALA A 66 5.28 2.99 1.87
N LYS A 67 5.71 2.78 3.13
CA LYS A 67 6.85 3.51 3.72
C LYS A 67 8.21 3.14 3.10
N LEU A 68 8.29 2.03 2.37
CA LEU A 68 9.50 1.59 1.67
C LEU A 68 9.55 2.06 0.20
N VAL A 69 8.40 2.46 -0.37
CA VAL A 69 8.31 2.94 -1.75
C VAL A 69 9.01 4.30 -1.87
N GLY A 70 9.98 4.39 -2.77
CA GLY A 70 10.64 5.66 -3.09
C GLY A 70 9.68 6.67 -3.72
N SER A 71 9.70 7.90 -3.22
CA SER A 71 9.00 9.07 -3.78
C SER A 71 9.52 9.46 -5.16
#